data_AF-A0A1C5QDZ7-F1
#
_entry.id   AF-A0A1C5QDZ7-F1
#
_cell.length_a   1.000
_cell.length_b   1.000
_cell.length_c   1.000
_cell.angle_alpha   90.00
_cell.angle_beta   90.00
_cell.angle_gamma   90.00
#
_symmetry.space_group_name_H-M   'P 1'
#
loop_
_entity.id
_entity.type
_entity.pdbx_description
1 polymer ?
#
loop_
_entity_poly.entity_id
_entity_poly.type
_entity_poly.pdbx_seq_one_letter_code
_entity_poly.pdbx_strand_id
1 'polypeptide(L)' 'MWKIFFEYMDKSEITLTGKGSDISLRLAMKYDNLYNREAVRAEYQRYPKNKYAAIPLEAKIRQLKETEE' A
#
# COMPACT_ATOMS: atom_id res chain seq x y z
N MET A 1 -10.25 6.90 3.12
CA MET A 1 -9.95 6.20 1.86
C MET A 1 -8.46 5.94 1.84
N TRP A 2 -8.01 4.91 1.13
CA TRP A 2 -6.59 4.66 0.92
C TRP A 2 -6.32 4.20 -0.50
N LYS A 3 -5.08 4.34 -0.93
CA LYS A 3 -4.57 3.87 -2.22
C LYS A 3 -3.26 3.12 -2.05
N ILE A 4 -3.03 2.14 -2.91
CA ILE A 4 -1.71 1.55 -3.13
C ILE A 4 -1.35 1.74 -4.60
N PHE A 5 -0.17 2.26 -4.85
CA PHE A 5 0.39 2.45 -6.18
C PHE A 5 1.49 1.42 -6.40
N PHE A 6 1.41 0.68 -7.50
CA PHE A 6 2.46 -0.21 -7.99
C PHE A 6 2.92 0.29 -9.34
N GLU A 7 4.22 0.49 -9.49
CA GLU A 7 4.87 0.85 -10.76
C GLU A 7 5.78 -0.32 -11.17
N TYR A 8 5.77 -0.66 -12.46
CA TYR A 8 6.55 -1.76 -13.04
C TYR A 8 7.62 -1.22 -14.01
N MET A 9 8.59 -2.06 -14.38
CA MET A 9 9.70 -1.66 -15.26
C MET A 9 9.26 -1.14 -16.63
N ASP A 10 8.14 -1.66 -17.15
CA ASP A 10 7.54 -1.23 -18.42
C ASP A 10 6.78 0.10 -18.31
N LYS A 11 6.86 0.78 -17.15
CA LYS A 11 6.11 1.98 -16.78
C LYS A 11 4.60 1.75 -16.69
N SER A 12 4.14 0.49 -16.69
CA SER A 12 2.76 0.21 -16.33
C SER A 12 2.56 0.50 -14.85
N GLU A 13 1.35 0.97 -14.52
CA GLU A 13 0.99 1.32 -13.16
C GLU A 13 -0.34 0.66 -12.79
N ILE A 14 -0.40 0.07 -11.59
CA ILE A 14 -1.64 -0.43 -11.00
C ILE A 14 -1.92 0.37 -9.75
N THR A 15 -3.13 0.92 -9.67
CA THR A 15 -3.62 1.61 -8.46
C THR A 15 -4.75 0.81 -7.84
N LEU A 16 -4.55 0.36 -6.61
CA LEU A 16 -5.60 -0.22 -5.79
C LEU A 16 -6.21 0.85 -4.89
N THR A 17 -7.53 0.84 -4.76
CA THR A 17 -8.28 1.80 -3.94
C THR A 17 -9.14 1.06 -2.93
N GLY A 18 -9.19 1.58 -1.70
CA GLY A 18 -10.10 1.05 -0.68
C GLY A 18 -10.85 2.12 0.09
N LYS A 19 -12.07 1.74 0.50
CA LYS A 19 -12.91 2.52 1.41
C LYS A 19 -12.50 2.23 2.87
N GLY A 20 -12.72 3.20 3.76
CA GLY A 20 -12.31 3.11 5.16
C GLY A 20 -11.19 4.06 5.54
N SER A 21 -10.89 4.15 6.83
CA SER A 21 -9.89 5.07 7.38
C SER A 21 -8.46 4.63 7.05
N ASP A 22 -8.17 3.32 7.12
CA ASP A 22 -6.86 2.71 6.87
C ASP A 22 -7.03 1.33 6.19
N ILE A 23 -5.94 0.75 5.69
CA ILE A 23 -5.92 -0.63 5.15
C ILE A 23 -5.73 -1.63 6.29
N SER A 24 -6.38 -2.80 6.22
CA SER A 24 -6.15 -3.90 7.16
C SER A 24 -4.89 -4.68 6.81
N LEU A 25 -4.23 -5.29 7.80
CA LEU A 25 -3.03 -6.09 7.59
C LEU A 25 -3.24 -7.20 6.56
N ARG A 26 -4.37 -7.93 6.68
CA ARG A 26 -4.76 -8.98 5.74
C ARG A 26 -4.82 -8.49 4.28
N LEU A 27 -5.36 -7.30 4.04
CA LEU A 27 -5.44 -6.74 2.68
C LEU A 27 -4.08 -6.25 2.21
N ALA A 28 -3.30 -5.59 3.09
CA ALA A 28 -1.97 -5.11 2.76
C ALA A 28 -1.05 -6.27 2.33
N MET A 29 -1.02 -7.36 3.11
CA MET A 29 -0.24 -8.56 2.77
C MET A 29 -0.75 -9.25 1.50
N LYS A 30 -2.07 -9.31 1.30
CA LYS A 30 -2.65 -9.91 0.08
C LYS A 30 -2.19 -9.15 -1.17
N TYR A 31 -2.26 -7.83 -1.16
CA TYR A 31 -1.92 -7.02 -2.32
C TYR A 31 -0.41 -6.94 -2.56
N ASP A 32 0.38 -6.90 -1.50
CA ASP A 32 1.82 -7.03 -1.59
C ASP A 32 2.23 -8.34 -2.27
N ASN A 33 1.67 -9.47 -1.84
CA ASN A 33 1.98 -10.76 -2.44
C ASN A 33 1.58 -10.89 -3.92
N LEU A 34 0.47 -10.25 -4.32
CA LEU A 34 -0.08 -10.34 -5.68
C LEU A 34 0.61 -9.40 -6.66
N TYR A 35 0.93 -8.17 -6.24
CA TYR A 35 1.31 -7.10 -7.16
C TYR A 35 2.74 -6.61 -6.98
N ASN A 36 3.36 -6.82 -5.81
CA ASN A 36 4.69 -6.26 -5.51
C ASN A 36 5.85 -7.09 -6.08
N ARG A 37 5.62 -8.35 -6.52
CA ARG A 37 6.72 -9.25 -6.95
C ARG A 37 7.58 -8.70 -8.09
N GLU A 38 6.97 -8.04 -9.06
CA GLU A 38 7.66 -7.46 -10.23
C GLU A 38 7.63 -5.93 -10.21
N ALA A 39 7.04 -5.34 -9.16
CA ALA A 39 6.95 -3.89 -9.03
C ALA A 39 8.32 -3.31 -8.69
N VAL A 40 8.71 -2.25 -9.40
CA VAL A 40 9.89 -1.44 -9.06
C VAL A 40 9.61 -0.50 -7.90
N ARG A 41 8.33 -0.14 -7.70
CA ARG A 41 7.88 0.75 -6.64
C ARG A 41 6.51 0.34 -6.15
N ALA A 42 6.34 0.29 -4.83
CA ALA A 42 5.06 0.06 -4.18
C ALA A 42 4.83 1.06 -3.04
N GLU A 43 3.84 1.92 -3.19
CA GLU A 43 3.55 3.01 -2.24
C GLU A 43 2.13 2.95 -1.71
N TYR A 44 2.01 3.07 -0.39
CA TYR A 44 0.74 3.22 0.31
C TYR A 44 0.47 4.69 0.64
N GLN A 45 -0.73 5.16 0.29
CA GLN A 45 -1.20 6.51 0.60
C GLN A 45 -2.54 6.46 1.32
N ARG A 46 -2.57 6.99 2.55
CA ARG A 46 -3.80 7.23 3.32
C ARG A 46 -4.36 8.61 3.05
N TYR A 47 -5.68 8.75 3.02
CA TYR A 47 -6.34 10.05 2.80
C TYR A 47 -6.99 10.58 4.08
N PRO A 48 -7.04 11.92 4.25
CA PRO A 48 -6.67 12.94 3.27
C PRO A 48 -5.15 13.14 3.12
N LYS A 49 -4.70 13.42 1.88
CA LYS A 49 -3.28 13.47 1.48
C LYS A 49 -2.46 14.52 2.23
N ASN A 50 -3.10 15.58 2.72
CA ASN A 50 -2.45 16.64 3.50
C ASN A 50 -2.08 16.21 4.94
N LYS A 51 -2.70 15.13 5.46
CA LYS A 51 -2.46 14.64 6.82
C LYS A 51 -1.49 13.46 6.87
N TYR A 52 -1.40 12.70 5.79
CA TYR A 52 -0.65 11.46 5.76
C TYR A 52 0.28 11.48 4.55
N ALA A 53 1.58 11.33 4.79
CA ALA A 53 2.55 11.14 3.72
C ALA A 53 2.38 9.76 3.07
N ALA A 54 2.70 9.66 1.78
CA ALA A 54 2.88 8.35 1.16
C ALA A 54 4.08 7.65 1.79
N ILE A 55 3.96 6.36 2.05
CA ILE A 55 5.03 5.52 2.58
C ILE A 55 5.17 4.25 1.75
N PRO A 56 6.33 3.59 1.72
CA PRO A 56 6.46 2.29 1.09
C PRO A 56 5.45 1.29 1.64
N LEU A 57 4.86 0.45 0.78
CA LEU A 57 3.86 -0.54 1.19
C LEU A 57 4.41 -1.49 2.26
N GLU A 58 5.66 -1.92 2.12
CA GLU A 58 6.33 -2.78 3.09
C GLU A 58 6.43 -2.14 4.48
N ALA A 59 6.77 -0.85 4.55
CA ALA A 59 6.82 -0.10 5.81
C ALA A 59 5.43 -0.04 6.47
N LYS A 60 4.36 0.11 5.67
CA LYS A 60 2.99 0.06 6.17
C LYS A 60 2.64 -1.33 6.73
N ILE A 61 3.00 -2.40 6.04
CA ILE A 61 2.76 -3.78 6.50
C ILE A 61 3.45 -4.04 7.83
N ARG A 62 4.70 -3.59 7.99
CA ARG A 62 5.44 -3.70 9.24
C ARG A 62 4.73 -2.96 10.39
N GLN A 63 4.32 -1.71 10.18
CA GLN A 63 3.56 -0.94 11.18
C GLN A 63 2.26 -1.65 11.60
N LEU A 64 1.56 -2.25 10.64
CA LEU A 64 0.32 -2.96 10.92
C LEU A 64 0.56 -4.25 11.72
N LYS A 65 1.65 -4.98 11.47
CA LYS A 65 2.04 -6.15 12.27
C LYS A 65 2.33 -5.77 13.72
N GLU A 66 3.11 -4.71 13.92
CA GLU A 66 3.46 -4.19 15.25
C GLU A 66 2.25 -3.67 16.05
N THR A 67 1.11 -3.41 15.40
CA THR A 67 -0.11 -2.93 16.07
C THR A 67 -1.09 -4.07 16.41
N GLU A 68 -0.97 -5.23 15.75
CA GLU A 68 -1.82 -6.41 16.04
C GLU A 68 -1.16 -7.40 17.03
N GLU A 69 0.11 -7.19 17.39
CA GLU A 69 0.82 -7.84 18.53
C GLU A 69 0.60 -7.09 19.85
#